data_AF-A0A6M0CIL9-F1
#
_entry.id   AF-A0A6M0CIL9-F1
#
_cell.length_a   1.000
_cell.length_b   1.000
_cell.length_c   1.000
_cell.angle_alpha   90.00
_cell.angle_beta   90.00
_cell.angle_gamma   90.00
#
_symmetry.space_group_name_H-M   'P 1'
#
loop_
_entity.id
_entity.type
_entity.pdbx_description
1 polymer ?
#
loop_
_entity_poly.entity_id
_entity_poly.type
_entity_poly.pdbx_seq_one_letter_code
_entity_poly.pdbx_strand_id
1 'polypeptide(L)'
;MVNYGIFDRQADGPNKLETFVLIENLEANPRSRGKKMDRLLEPIGKWLIWYCVKIGLEKCSGNQTVLFLISRPESVGYYLDKISMELRDVIRLEEGEVYAFGLSRSLALEYLQRQEREWGTPRRADERSL
;
A
#
# COMPACT_ATOMS: atom_id res chain seq x y z
N MET A 1 5.91 -17.99 0.68
CA MET A 1 6.94 -17.14 0.05
C MET A 1 6.26 -15.82 -0.26
N VAL A 2 6.77 -14.71 0.26
CA VAL A 2 6.12 -13.39 0.09
C VAL A 2 6.79 -12.70 -1.09
N ASN A 3 6.03 -12.40 -2.15
CA ASN A 3 6.55 -11.66 -3.29
C ASN A 3 6.14 -10.19 -3.17
N TYR A 4 7.11 -9.30 -3.35
CA TYR A 4 6.88 -7.88 -3.60
C TYR A 4 7.54 -7.57 -4.94
N GLY A 5 6.84 -6.88 -5.83
CA GLY A 5 7.34 -6.64 -7.17
C GLY A 5 6.69 -5.43 -7.84
N ILE A 6 7.40 -4.88 -8.82
CA ILE A 6 6.83 -3.96 -9.81
C ILE A 6 6.36 -4.84 -10.95
N PHE A 7 5.10 -4.68 -11.34
CA PHE A 7 4.47 -5.50 -12.38
C PHE A 7 3.96 -4.59 -13.48
N ASP A 8 4.08 -5.09 -14.71
CA ASP A 8 3.42 -4.53 -15.87
C ASP A 8 2.14 -5.34 -16.11
N ARG A 9 0.98 -4.68 -16.15
CA ARG A 9 -0.25 -5.28 -16.66
C ARG A 9 -0.64 -4.59 -17.96
N GLN A 10 -1.01 -5.38 -18.96
CA GLN A 10 -1.79 -4.85 -20.07
C GLN A 10 -3.14 -4.40 -19.51
N ALA A 11 -3.41 -3.10 -19.54
CA ALA A 11 -4.78 -2.63 -19.51
C ALA A 11 -5.49 -3.16 -20.76
N ASP A 12 -6.74 -3.61 -20.65
CA ASP A 12 -7.52 -4.02 -21.81
C ASP A 12 -7.62 -2.85 -22.81
N GLY A 13 -6.83 -2.91 -23.88
CA GLY A 13 -6.74 -1.87 -24.90
C GLY A 13 -5.37 -1.80 -25.59
N PRO A 14 -5.29 -1.37 -26.86
CA PRO A 14 -4.19 -1.73 -27.74
C PRO A 14 -2.84 -1.03 -27.49
N ASN A 15 -2.64 -0.15 -26.49
CA ASN A 15 -1.36 0.58 -26.37
C ASN A 15 -1.10 1.31 -25.03
N LYS A 16 -1.13 0.62 -23.87
CA LYS A 16 -0.41 1.11 -22.68
C LYS A 16 -0.16 -0.01 -21.66
N LEU A 17 1.11 -0.30 -21.40
CA LEU A 17 1.51 -1.05 -20.21
C LEU A 17 1.32 -0.12 -19.02
N GLU A 18 0.45 -0.49 -18.10
CA GLU A 18 0.41 0.16 -16.80
C GLU A 18 1.42 -0.53 -15.89
N THR A 19 2.46 0.19 -15.52
CA THR A 19 3.40 -0.25 -14.48
C THR A 19 2.83 0.15 -13.13
N PHE A 20 2.66 -0.80 -12.20
CA PHE A 20 2.25 -0.52 -10.82
C PHE A 20 3.07 -1.35 -9.82
N VAL A 21 3.06 -0.93 -8.56
CA VAL A 21 3.57 -1.73 -7.45
C VAL A 21 2.47 -2.66 -6.96
N LEU A 22 2.72 -3.98 -6.97
CA LEU A 22 1.81 -4.96 -6.39
C LEU A 22 2.27 -5.33 -4.98
N ILE A 23 1.34 -5.27 -4.03
CA ILE A 23 1.49 -5.78 -2.68
C ILE A 23 0.60 -7.01 -2.54
N GLU A 24 1.19 -8.21 -2.58
CA GLU A 24 0.44 -9.46 -2.41
C GLU A 24 0.18 -9.80 -0.95
N ASN A 25 1.08 -9.42 -0.04
CA ASN A 25 0.94 -9.69 1.39
C ASN A 25 1.59 -8.58 2.20
N LEU A 26 0.80 -7.75 2.88
CA LEU A 26 1.29 -6.78 3.87
C LEU A 26 1.04 -7.33 5.28
N GLU A 27 2.10 -7.74 5.98
CA GLU A 27 2.01 -8.19 7.37
C GLU A 27 2.76 -7.22 8.28
N ALA A 28 2.04 -6.61 9.23
CA ALA A 28 2.65 -5.95 10.37
C ALA A 28 2.60 -6.93 11.55
N ASN A 29 3.70 -7.64 11.82
CA ASN A 29 3.77 -8.57 12.94
C ASN A 29 4.25 -7.85 14.20
N PRO A 30 3.41 -7.63 15.22
CA PRO A 30 3.84 -7.06 16.48
C PRO A 30 4.55 -8.15 17.29
N ARG A 31 5.76 -8.56 16.88
CA ARG A 31 6.62 -9.37 17.76
C ARG A 31 7.12 -8.49 18.91
N SER A 32 6.27 -8.28 19.90
CA SER A 32 6.73 -7.92 21.23
C SER A 32 7.33 -9.17 21.86
N ARG A 33 8.61 -9.12 22.25
CA ARG A 33 9.22 -10.15 23.11
C ARG A 33 8.61 -10.04 24.51
N GLY A 34 7.41 -10.57 24.70
CA GLY A 34 6.80 -10.77 26.03
C GLY A 34 6.30 -9.52 26.75
N LYS A 35 6.21 -8.35 26.10
CA LYS A 35 5.55 -7.17 26.68
C LYS A 35 4.36 -6.77 25.83
N LYS A 36 3.13 -6.95 26.36
CA LYS A 36 1.91 -6.31 25.87
C LYS A 36 2.12 -4.79 25.89
N MET A 37 2.73 -4.27 24.83
CA MET A 37 2.72 -2.86 24.52
C MET A 37 1.65 -2.72 23.47
N ASP A 38 0.68 -1.85 23.70
CA ASP A 38 -0.27 -1.37 22.70
C ASP A 38 0.51 -0.56 21.65
N ARG A 39 1.43 -1.21 20.93
CA ARG A 39 2.03 -0.63 19.75
C ARG A 39 0.89 -0.51 18.76
N LEU A 40 0.55 0.73 18.44
CA LEU A 40 -0.42 1.06 17.42
C LEU A 40 0.06 0.38 16.13
N LEU A 41 -0.60 -0.73 15.75
CA LEU A 41 -0.36 -1.46 14.51
C LEU A 41 -0.69 -0.58 13.29
N GLU A 42 -1.70 0.28 13.46
CA GLU A 42 -2.21 1.17 12.42
C GLU A 42 -1.14 2.15 11.87
N PRO A 43 -0.38 2.90 12.69
CA PRO A 43 0.74 3.72 12.22
C PRO A 43 1.81 2.95 11.45
N ILE A 44 2.16 1.72 11.87
CA ILE A 44 3.19 0.94 11.19
C ILE A 44 2.70 0.53 9.80
N GLY A 45 1.48 0.00 9.70
CA GLY A 45 0.88 -0.35 8.41
C GLY A 45 0.78 0.86 7.48
N LYS A 46 0.37 2.02 8.01
CA LYS A 46 0.27 3.26 7.24
C LYS A 46 1.63 3.72 6.69
N TRP A 47 2.69 3.62 7.48
CA TRP A 47 4.05 3.95 7.04
C TRP A 47 4.62 2.98 6.00
N LEU A 48 4.30 1.69 6.10
CA LEU A 48 4.66 0.71 5.06
C LEU A 48 3.95 1.02 3.74
N ILE A 49 2.65 1.30 3.77
CA ILE A 49 1.91 1.74 2.58
C ILE A 49 2.50 3.03 2.02
N TRP A 50 2.85 4.01 2.87
CA TRP A 50 3.48 5.26 2.44
C TRP A 50 4.76 5.00 1.65
N TYR A 51 5.60 4.07 2.11
CA TYR A 51 6.84 3.71 1.43
C TYR A 51 6.58 3.07 0.06
N CYS A 52 5.62 2.14 -0.01
CA CYS A 52 5.22 1.53 -1.28
C CYS A 52 4.63 2.55 -2.26
N VAL A 53 3.83 3.50 -1.77
CA VAL A 53 3.28 4.59 -2.58
C VAL A 53 4.39 5.51 -3.12
N LYS A 54 5.39 5.86 -2.31
CA LYS A 54 6.59 6.60 -2.75
C LYS A 54 7.29 5.87 -3.90
N ILE A 55 7.59 4.58 -3.72
CA ILE A 55 8.22 3.76 -4.77
C ILE A 55 7.36 3.75 -6.03
N GLY A 56 6.05 3.54 -5.90
CA GLY A 56 5.15 3.54 -7.04
C GLY A 56 5.17 4.88 -7.78
N LEU A 57 5.09 6.01 -7.08
CA LEU A 57 5.12 7.33 -7.72
C LEU A 57 6.43 7.63 -8.45
N GLU A 58 7.56 7.07 -7.97
CA GLU A 58 8.89 7.21 -8.55
C GLU A 58 9.13 6.28 -9.74
N LYS A 59 8.62 5.04 -9.69
CA LYS A 59 8.93 3.98 -10.65
C LYS A 59 7.86 3.78 -11.72
N CYS A 60 6.60 4.09 -11.41
CA CYS A 60 5.48 3.90 -12.31
C CYS A 60 5.24 5.16 -13.16
N SER A 61 5.35 5.01 -14.47
CA SER A 61 5.02 6.07 -15.44
C SER A 61 3.58 5.87 -15.93
N GLY A 62 2.72 6.88 -15.72
CA GLY A 62 1.30 6.80 -16.08
C GLY A 62 0.38 7.46 -15.05
N ASN A 63 -0.90 7.58 -15.41
CA ASN A 63 -1.91 8.34 -14.65
C ASN A 63 -2.94 7.46 -13.92
N GLN A 64 -2.90 6.14 -14.07
CA GLN A 64 -4.05 5.30 -13.76
C GLN A 64 -3.90 4.59 -12.41
N THR A 65 -2.99 3.63 -12.23
CA THR A 65 -2.77 2.98 -10.92
C THR A 65 -1.30 2.98 -10.48
N VAL A 66 -1.04 3.43 -9.25
CA VAL A 66 0.31 3.51 -8.65
C VAL A 66 0.58 2.32 -7.72
N LEU A 67 -0.45 1.90 -6.99
CA LEU A 67 -0.38 0.80 -6.04
C LEU A 67 -1.57 -0.13 -6.25
N PHE A 68 -1.30 -1.43 -6.32
CA PHE A 68 -2.32 -2.47 -6.32
C PHE A 68 -2.08 -3.40 -5.14
N LEU A 69 -3.13 -3.75 -4.40
CA LEU A 69 -3.03 -4.59 -3.21
C LEU A 69 -4.15 -5.61 -3.19
N ILE A 70 -3.82 -6.87 -2.92
CA ILE A 70 -4.82 -7.92 -2.70
C ILE A 70 -4.91 -8.18 -1.20
N SER A 71 -6.14 -8.26 -0.69
CA SER A 71 -6.37 -8.48 0.74
C SER A 71 -7.50 -9.43 1.06
N ARG A 72 -7.45 -9.96 2.28
CA ARG A 72 -8.54 -10.76 2.85
C ARG A 72 -9.68 -9.87 3.36
N PRO A 73 -10.90 -10.41 3.50
CA PRO A 73 -12.09 -9.64 3.88
C PRO A 73 -11.92 -8.84 5.18
N GLU A 74 -11.18 -9.37 6.15
CA GLU A 74 -11.02 -8.76 7.49
C GLU A 74 -10.24 -7.45 7.46
N SER A 75 -9.47 -7.21 6.40
CA SER A 75 -8.65 -6.00 6.24
C SER A 75 -9.28 -4.95 5.32
N VAL A 76 -10.48 -5.22 4.77
CA VAL A 76 -11.16 -4.31 3.82
C VAL A 76 -11.37 -2.93 4.43
N GLY A 77 -11.91 -2.84 5.65
CA GLY A 77 -12.14 -1.56 6.33
C GLY A 77 -10.85 -0.78 6.58
N TYR A 78 -9.72 -1.46 6.76
CA TYR A 78 -8.43 -0.77 6.88
C TYR A 78 -8.05 -0.07 5.56
N TYR A 79 -8.13 -0.78 4.42
CA TYR A 79 -7.74 -0.19 3.13
C TYR A 79 -8.73 0.86 2.62
N LEU A 80 -10.04 0.66 2.83
CA LEU A 80 -11.06 1.64 2.45
C LEU A 80 -11.05 2.85 3.39
N ASP A 81 -11.21 2.63 4.70
CA ASP A 81 -11.53 3.73 5.61
C ASP A 81 -10.28 4.44 6.12
N LYS A 82 -9.18 3.69 6.33
CA LYS A 82 -7.95 4.25 6.91
C LYS A 82 -6.97 4.72 5.85
N ILE A 83 -6.81 3.95 4.78
CA ILE A 83 -5.87 4.27 3.70
C ILE A 83 -6.56 5.06 2.57
N SER A 84 -7.88 4.92 2.41
CA SER A 84 -8.65 5.57 1.34
C SER A 84 -8.28 5.05 -0.05
N MET A 85 -8.08 3.72 -0.15
CA MET A 85 -7.90 3.04 -1.43
C MET A 85 -9.25 2.80 -2.11
N GLU A 86 -9.22 2.64 -3.43
CA GLU A 86 -10.40 2.30 -4.23
C GLU A 86 -10.50 0.77 -4.35
N LEU A 87 -11.68 0.20 -4.07
CA LEU A 87 -11.92 -1.21 -4.41
C LEU A 87 -11.98 -1.34 -5.93
N ARG A 88 -11.12 -2.22 -6.48
CA ARG A 88 -10.99 -2.48 -7.91
C ARG A 88 -11.72 -3.74 -8.33
N ASP A 89 -11.64 -4.79 -7.51
CA ASP A 89 -12.20 -6.10 -7.85
C ASP A 89 -12.46 -6.95 -6.61
N VAL A 90 -13.32 -7.95 -6.75
CA VAL A 90 -13.56 -9.00 -5.77
C VAL A 90 -13.30 -10.35 -6.46
N ILE A 91 -12.22 -11.00 -6.06
CA ILE A 91 -11.75 -12.25 -6.65
C ILE A 91 -12.24 -13.40 -5.79
N ARG A 92 -13.00 -14.31 -6.37
CA ARG A 92 -13.46 -15.54 -5.71
C ARG A 92 -12.46 -16.66 -5.94
N LEU A 93 -11.87 -17.16 -4.86
CA LEU A 93 -10.97 -18.31 -4.85
C LEU A 93 -11.66 -19.48 -4.16
N GLU A 94 -11.11 -20.70 -4.31
CA GLU A 94 -11.62 -21.90 -3.63
C GLU A 94 -11.60 -21.75 -2.10
N GLU A 95 -10.64 -20.97 -1.59
CA GLU A 95 -10.40 -20.75 -0.15
C GLU A 95 -11.19 -19.55 0.41
N GLY A 96 -11.96 -18.85 -0.42
CA GLY A 96 -12.74 -17.67 -0.05
C GLY A 96 -12.56 -16.47 -0.99
N GLU A 97 -13.12 -15.34 -0.61
CA GLU A 97 -13.04 -14.10 -1.38
C GLU A 97 -11.82 -13.27 -0.98
N VAL A 98 -11.13 -12.69 -1.97
CA VAL A 98 -10.09 -11.67 -1.76
C VAL A 98 -10.45 -10.40 -2.52
N TYR A 99 -10.00 -9.27 -2.00
CA TYR A 99 -10.41 -7.94 -2.42
C TYR A 99 -9.19 -7.22 -2.98
N ALA A 100 -9.31 -6.74 -4.21
CA ALA A 100 -8.26 -6.00 -4.89
C ALA A 100 -8.49 -4.50 -4.71
N PHE A 101 -7.48 -3.78 -4.26
CA PHE A 101 -7.50 -2.34 -4.02
C PHE A 101 -6.49 -1.62 -4.90
N GLY A 102 -6.82 -0.38 -5.27
CA GLY A 102 -5.97 0.49 -6.07
C GLY A 102 -5.82 1.89 -5.47
N LEU A 103 -4.66 2.50 -5.68
CA LEU A 103 -4.49 3.95 -5.53
C LEU A 103 -4.16 4.56 -6.89
N SER A 104 -4.97 5.53 -7.30
CA SER A 104 -4.65 6.40 -8.43
C SER A 104 -3.51 7.34 -8.04
N ARG A 105 -2.89 8.00 -9.04
CA ARG A 105 -1.78 8.93 -8.79
C ARG A 105 -2.17 10.10 -7.88
N SER A 106 -3.37 10.65 -8.05
CA SER A 106 -3.89 11.74 -7.21
C SER A 106 -4.11 11.28 -5.76
N LEU A 107 -4.78 10.14 -5.57
CA LEU A 107 -5.03 9.58 -4.24
C LEU A 107 -3.74 9.16 -3.54
N ALA A 108 -2.77 8.65 -4.30
CA ALA A 108 -1.43 8.35 -3.80
C ALA A 108 -0.74 9.61 -3.24
N LEU A 109 -0.75 10.72 -3.99
CA LEU A 109 -0.16 11.98 -3.54
C LEU A 109 -0.89 12.54 -2.30
N GLU A 110 -2.22 12.49 -2.29
CA GLU A 110 -3.04 12.91 -1.15
C GLU A 110 -2.74 12.05 0.09
N TYR A 111 -2.62 10.74 -0.08
CA TYR A 111 -2.28 9.81 0.99
C TYR A 111 -0.92 10.16 1.62
N LEU A 112 0.13 10.39 0.80
CA LEU A 112 1.44 10.80 1.30
C LEU A 112 1.36 12.09 2.13
N GLN A 113 0.68 13.12 1.61
CA GLN A 113 0.55 14.41 2.29
C GLN A 113 -0.25 14.30 3.59
N ARG A 114 -1.33 13.52 3.62
CA ARG A 114 -2.13 13.30 4.83
C ARG A 114 -1.31 12.59 5.89
N GLN A 115 -0.61 11.52 5.52
CA GLN A 115 0.21 10.74 6.43
C GLN A 115 1.34 11.58 7.04
N GLU A 116 2.05 12.36 6.23
CA GLU A 116 3.13 13.24 6.72
C GLU A 116 2.62 14.39 7.61
N ARG A 117 1.41 14.89 7.35
CA ARG A 117 0.78 15.92 8.18
C ARG A 117 0.39 15.39 9.56
N GLU A 118 -0.13 14.17 9.61
CA GLU A 118 -0.60 13.55 10.86
C GLU A 118 0.56 13.02 11.71
N TRP A 119 1.60 12.47 11.08
CA TRP A 119 2.67 11.72 11.77
C TRP A 119 4.07 12.34 11.64
N GLY A 120 4.19 13.46 10.94
CA GLY A 120 5.46 14.10 10.59
C GLY A 120 6.12 13.50 9.35
N THR A 121 7.08 14.21 8.77
CA THR A 121 7.79 13.73 7.57
C THR A 121 8.95 12.79 7.97
N PRO A 122 9.07 11.60 7.35
CA PRO A 122 10.20 10.72 7.59
C PRO A 122 11.51 11.40 7.18
N ARG A 123 12.51 11.32 8.06
CA ARG A 123 13.89 11.73 7.75
C ARG A 123 14.78 10.50 7.81
N ARG A 124 15.87 10.52 7.04
CA ARG A 124 16.84 9.45 7.17
C ARG A 124 17.52 9.57 8.55
N ALA A 125 17.78 8.42 9.17
CA ALA A 125 18.33 8.39 10.53
C ALA A 125 19.77 8.92 10.61
N ASP A 126 20.50 8.88 9.51
CA ASP A 126 21.87 9.39 9.34
C ASP A 126 21.94 10.93 9.29
N GLU A 127 20.86 11.61 8.90
CA GLU A 127 20.75 13.08 8.87
C GLU A 127 20.66 13.73 10.28
N ARG A 128 20.67 12.95 11.37
CA ARG A 128 20.69 13.47 12.75
C ARG A 128 22.08 13.86 13.27
N SER A 129 23.11 13.77 12.45
CA SER A 129 24.49 14.08 12.85
C SER A 129 25.00 15.33 12.17
N LEU A 130 24.53 16.52 12.58
CA LEU A 130 25.22 17.82 12.45
C LEU A 130 24.61 18.83 13.44
#